data_AF-A0AA96WSP6-F1
#
_entry.id   AF-A0AA96WSP6-F1
#
_cell.length_a   1.000
_cell.length_b   1.000
_cell.length_c   1.000
_cell.angle_alpha   90.00
_cell.angle_beta   90.00
_cell.angle_gamma   90.00
#
_symmetry.space_group_name_H-M   'P 1'
#
loop_
_entity.id
_entity.type
_entity.pdbx_description
1 polymer ?
#
loop_
_entity_poly.entity_id
_entity_poly.type
_entity_poly.pdbx_seq_one_letter_code
_entity_poly.pdbx_strand_id
1 'polypeptide(L)'
;MEAEYDFSQGKRGAIDPTPAGKTRITIRLDDEVLTWFREQAHSAGGGNYQTMINEALRQHIQQSHEPLEETLRRVVREELERIEQ
;
A
#
# COMPACT_ATOMS: atom_id res chain seq x y z
N MET A 1 -1.41 11.84 46.24
CA MET A 1 -2.75 12.03 45.67
C MET A 1 -2.55 12.85 44.41
N GLU A 2 -2.60 12.21 43.25
CA GLU A 2 -2.47 12.91 41.97
C GLU A 2 -3.75 13.69 41.68
N ALA A 3 -3.59 14.88 41.10
CA ALA A 3 -4.65 15.84 40.86
C ALA A 3 -5.69 15.23 39.90
N GLU A 4 -6.96 15.26 40.30
CA GLU A 4 -8.07 14.87 39.44
C GLU A 4 -8.05 15.73 38.16
N TYR A 5 -7.89 15.08 37.02
CA TYR A 5 -7.84 15.76 35.73
C TYR A 5 -9.27 15.97 35.22
N ASP A 6 -9.68 17.23 35.06
CA ASP A 6 -11.01 17.59 34.58
C ASP A 6 -11.11 17.42 33.05
N PHE A 7 -11.93 16.46 32.62
CA PHE A 7 -12.22 16.15 31.21
C PHE A 7 -13.51 16.82 30.70
N SER A 8 -14.08 17.79 31.42
CA SER A 8 -15.33 18.48 31.07
C SER A 8 -15.31 19.15 29.69
N GLN A 9 -14.14 19.54 29.18
CA GLN A 9 -13.93 20.12 27.84
C GLN A 9 -13.49 19.11 26.77
N GLY A 10 -13.49 17.81 27.08
CA GLY A 10 -13.09 16.76 26.16
C GLY A 10 -14.04 16.63 24.97
N LYS A 11 -13.57 16.94 23.75
CA LYS A 11 -14.34 16.73 22.52
C LYS A 11 -14.26 15.26 22.11
N ARG A 12 -15.41 14.57 22.06
CA ARG A 12 -15.50 13.20 21.51
C ARG A 12 -15.31 13.26 19.99
N GLY A 13 -14.31 12.56 19.48
CA GLY A 13 -14.02 12.47 18.06
C GLY A 13 -12.94 11.42 17.79
N ALA A 14 -12.78 11.03 16.53
CA ALA A 14 -11.64 10.21 16.13
C ALA A 14 -10.35 11.01 16.40
N ILE A 15 -9.43 10.42 17.15
CA ILE A 15 -8.14 11.04 17.51
C ILE A 15 -7.33 11.33 16.24
N ASP A 16 -7.56 10.55 15.18
CA ASP A 16 -6.93 10.72 13.87
C ASP A 16 -8.01 10.68 12.78
N PRO A 17 -8.36 11.83 12.16
CA PRO A 17 -9.29 11.84 11.03
C PRO A 17 -8.67 11.08 9.86
N THR A 18 -9.46 10.25 9.18
CA THR A 18 -8.94 9.52 8.01
C THR A 18 -8.46 10.54 6.97
N PRO A 19 -7.22 10.41 6.45
CA PRO A 19 -6.70 11.32 5.44
C PRO A 19 -7.61 11.35 4.21
N ALA A 20 -7.76 12.53 3.61
CA ALA A 20 -8.55 12.69 2.39
C ALA A 20 -8.11 11.67 1.31
N GLY A 21 -9.07 11.01 0.67
CA GLY A 21 -8.81 10.00 -0.36
C GLY A 21 -8.47 8.59 0.14
N LYS A 22 -8.42 8.35 1.47
CA LYS A 22 -8.31 7.02 2.05
C LYS A 22 -9.64 6.62 2.68
N THR A 23 -10.07 5.38 2.44
CA THR A 23 -11.30 4.84 3.07
C THR A 23 -10.90 3.74 4.04
N ARG A 24 -11.33 3.85 5.30
CA ARG A 24 -11.14 2.78 6.27
C ARG A 24 -12.11 1.66 5.97
N ILE A 25 -11.57 0.49 5.64
CA ILE A 25 -12.35 -0.73 5.39
C ILE A 25 -11.92 -1.83 6.36
N THR A 26 -12.80 -2.79 6.61
CA THR A 26 -12.46 -4.03 7.32
C THR A 26 -12.39 -5.13 6.29
N ILE A 27 -11.20 -5.69 6.08
CA ILE A 27 -10.95 -6.80 5.16
C ILE A 27 -10.26 -7.93 5.91
N ARG A 28 -10.49 -9.17 5.48
CA ARG A 28 -9.71 -10.32 5.92
C ARG A 28 -8.53 -10.48 4.98
N LEU A 29 -7.34 -10.62 5.54
CA LEU A 29 -6.10 -10.93 4.83
C LEU A 29 -5.48 -12.14 5.52
N ASP A 30 -4.78 -12.97 4.74
CA ASP A 30 -4.08 -14.12 5.28
C ASP A 30 -2.94 -13.68 6.21
N ASP A 31 -2.72 -14.46 7.26
CA ASP A 31 -1.71 -14.15 8.28
C ASP A 31 -0.29 -14.13 7.69
N GLU A 32 -0.03 -14.96 6.67
CA GLU A 32 1.25 -14.98 5.96
C GLU A 32 1.54 -13.66 5.24
N VAL A 33 0.52 -13.08 4.59
CA VAL A 33 0.64 -11.80 3.87
C VAL A 33 0.91 -10.68 4.88
N LEU A 34 0.16 -10.65 5.99
CA LEU A 34 0.37 -9.66 7.05
C LEU A 34 1.77 -9.77 7.68
N THR A 35 2.22 -11.00 7.93
CA THR A 35 3.55 -11.27 8.48
C THR A 35 4.64 -10.74 7.56
N TRP A 36 4.57 -11.08 6.26
CA TRP A 36 5.55 -10.64 5.28
C TRP A 36 5.68 -9.10 5.18
N PHE A 37 4.56 -8.38 5.12
CA PHE A 37 4.59 -6.92 5.05
C PHE A 37 5.05 -6.26 6.35
N ARG A 38 4.79 -6.88 7.52
CA ARG A 38 5.31 -6.40 8.81
C ARG A 38 6.82 -6.55 8.87
N GLU A 39 7.36 -7.71 8.50
CA GLU A 39 8.80 -7.94 8.46
C GLU A 39 9.50 -6.92 7.55
N GLN A 40 8.96 -6.68 6.36
CA GLN A 40 9.51 -5.67 5.45
C GLN A 40 9.48 -4.25 6.03
N ALA A 41 8.40 -3.86 6.69
CA ALA A 41 8.29 -2.57 7.34
C ALA A 41 9.28 -2.42 8.53
N HIS A 42 9.53 -3.52 9.25
CA HIS A 42 10.53 -3.57 10.33
C HIS A 42 11.95 -3.45 9.77
N SER A 43 12.27 -4.18 8.70
CA SER A 43 13.58 -4.11 8.02
C SER A 43 13.87 -2.72 7.46
N ALA A 44 12.84 -1.96 7.05
CA ALA A 44 12.97 -0.59 6.58
C ALA A 44 13.09 0.47 7.71
N GLY A 45 13.19 0.05 8.98
CA GLY A 45 13.40 0.96 10.11
C GLY A 45 12.12 1.53 10.74
N GLY A 46 10.98 0.84 10.61
CA GLY A 46 9.72 1.23 11.26
C GLY A 46 8.69 1.86 10.33
N GLY A 47 8.52 1.29 9.14
CA GLY A 47 7.52 1.72 8.16
C GLY A 47 6.07 1.34 8.50
N ASN A 48 5.13 1.89 7.74
CA ASN A 48 3.72 1.51 7.82
C ASN A 48 3.41 0.39 6.82
N TYR A 49 3.24 -0.85 7.31
CA TYR A 49 2.90 -2.01 6.49
C TYR A 49 1.60 -1.81 5.68
N GLN A 50 0.65 -1.00 6.17
CA GLN A 50 -0.58 -0.68 5.43
C GLN A 50 -0.29 0.14 4.18
N THR A 51 0.73 1.01 4.22
CA THR A 51 1.18 1.74 3.03
C THR A 51 1.76 0.79 2.00
N MET A 52 2.55 -0.20 2.43
CA MET A 52 3.14 -1.19 1.52
C MET A 52 2.07 -2.08 0.87
N ILE A 53 1.07 -2.52 1.62
CA ILE A 53 -0.07 -3.27 1.09
C ILE A 53 -0.82 -2.43 0.04
N ASN A 54 -1.13 -1.18 0.35
CA ASN A 54 -1.82 -0.30 -0.62
C ASN A 54 -1.00 -0.06 -1.88
N GLU A 55 0.32 0.08 -1.76
CA GLU A 55 1.20 0.26 -2.92
C GLU A 55 1.24 -1.00 -3.79
N ALA A 56 1.31 -2.18 -3.19
CA ALA A 56 1.23 -3.45 -3.91
C ALA A 56 -0.11 -3.59 -4.67
N LEU A 57 -1.23 -3.21 -4.04
CA LEU A 57 -2.54 -3.20 -4.70
C LEU A 57 -2.59 -2.21 -5.88
N ARG A 58 -2.00 -1.02 -5.72
CA ARG A 58 -1.89 -0.03 -6.82
C ARG A 58 -1.06 -0.57 -7.98
N GLN A 59 0.09 -1.18 -7.69
CA GLN A 59 0.93 -1.79 -8.70
C GLN A 59 0.21 -2.91 -9.44
N HIS A 60 -0.56 -3.74 -8.72
CA HIS A 60 -1.36 -4.78 -9.34
C HIS A 60 -2.44 -4.20 -10.28
N ILE A 61 -3.12 -3.13 -9.88
CA ILE A 61 -4.08 -2.42 -10.74
C ILE A 61 -3.38 -1.87 -11.99
N GLN A 62 -2.20 -1.25 -11.83
CA GLN A 62 -1.42 -0.69 -12.94
C GLN A 62 -0.98 -1.79 -13.93
N GLN A 63 -0.48 -2.92 -13.42
CA GLN A 63 -0.11 -4.09 -14.23
C GLN A 63 -1.31 -4.75 -14.92
N SER A 64 -2.49 -4.66 -14.32
CA SER A 64 -3.73 -5.17 -14.91
C SER A 64 -4.27 -4.25 -16.00
N HIS A 65 -4.00 -2.94 -15.92
CA HIS A 65 -4.40 -1.94 -16.91
C HIS A 65 -3.46 -1.85 -18.10
N GLU A 66 -2.18 -2.17 -17.92
CA GLU A 66 -1.19 -2.27 -18.98
C GLU A 66 -0.47 -3.60 -18.79
N PRO A 67 -0.87 -4.67 -19.50
CA PRO A 67 -0.17 -5.92 -19.38
C PRO A 67 1.26 -5.62 -19.82
N LEU A 68 2.20 -5.71 -18.86
CA LEU A 68 3.64 -5.61 -19.11
C LEU A 68 4.06 -6.46 -20.32
N GLU A 69 3.30 -7.52 -20.58
CA GLU A 69 3.33 -8.36 -21.77
C GLU A 69 3.17 -7.62 -23.10
N GLU A 70 2.28 -6.64 -23.23
CA GLU A 70 2.08 -5.89 -24.47
C GLU A 70 3.25 -4.95 -24.74
N THR A 71 3.75 -4.27 -23.70
CA THR A 71 4.95 -3.44 -23.79
C THR A 71 6.19 -4.28 -24.09
N LEU A 72 6.36 -5.44 -23.43
CA LEU A 72 7.44 -6.38 -23.71
C LEU A 72 7.33 -6.97 -25.12
N ARG A 73 6.14 -7.36 -25.59
CA ARG A 73 5.93 -7.87 -26.96
C ARG A 73 6.27 -6.81 -28.02
N ARG A 74 5.95 -5.54 -27.78
CA ARG A 74 6.32 -4.45 -28.68
C ARG A 74 7.84 -4.29 -28.76
N VAL A 75 8.51 -4.18 -27.61
CA VAL A 75 9.97 -4.01 -27.55
C VAL A 75 10.70 -5.21 -28.16
N VAL A 76 10.27 -6.43 -27.86
CA VAL A 76 10.88 -7.65 -28.44
C VAL A 76 10.71 -7.69 -29.97
N ARG A 77 9.56 -7.25 -30.50
CA ARG A 77 9.31 -7.21 -31.95
C ARG A 77 10.19 -6.15 -32.64
N GLU A 78 10.30 -4.97 -32.05
CA GLU A 78 11.16 -3.89 -32.56
C GLU A 78 12.65 -4.32 -32.60
N GLU A 79 13.14 -5.05 -31.59
CA GLU A 79 14.51 -5.54 -31.57
C GLU A 79 14.75 -6.68 -32.58
N LEU A 80 13.77 -7.57 -32.81
CA LEU A 80 13.87 -8.61 -33.83
C LEU A 80 13.90 -8.02 -35.25
N GLU A 81 13.06 -7.02 -35.54
CA GLU A 81 13.03 -6.35 -36.84
C GLU A 81 14.33 -5.56 -37.13
N ARG A 82 15.02 -5.08 -36.09
CA ARG A 82 16.34 -4.44 -36.22
C ARG A 82 17.48 -5.42 -36.49
N ILE A 83 17.35 -6.66 -36.03
CA ILE A 83 18.37 -7.71 -36.23
C ILE A 83 18.22 -8.35 -37.62
N GLU A 84 17.02 -8.32 -38.21
CA GLU A 84 16.74 -8.85 -39.55
C GLU A 84 17.06 -7.88 -40.71
N GLN A 85 17.44 -6.63 -40.45
CA GLN A 85 17.95 -5.65 -41.44
C GLN A 85 19.48 -5.60 -41.47
#